data_AF-A0A7S4V9Q8-F1
#
_entry.id   AF-A0A7S4V9Q8-F1
#
_cell.length_a   1.000
_cell.length_b   1.000
_cell.length_c   1.000
_cell.angle_alpha   90.00
_cell.angle_beta   90.00
_cell.angle_gamma   90.00
#
_symmetry.space_group_name_H-M   'P 1'
#
loop_
_entity.id
_entity.type
_entity.pdbx_description
1 polymer ?
#
loop_
_entity_poly.entity_id
_entity_poly.type
_entity_poly.pdbx_seq_one_letter_code
_entity_poly.pdbx_strand_id
1 'polypeptide(L)'
;MEIKMTLTKTTYDEILNYREMKDDDTITAMKFLQLLTVYTYMAKQQFLLTLIIQMMQLTLRHGVCKESCFAMASFSFLLCQFDDFKASNHIGHLSVVLLERCKAEEYRCYIHMLYYGTTKCWTMHIKLSLEKLLQGYQVGMQTGNIENAMLNAYNYLVNSFICGRNLVELERELDSFGGTMMDYKQMVTHNLICVIKKFVSNLLMSNDCPSLIGDQNSEQQDLLERATKENDTMLICKIYIFGIIEAYIFGEYELAADMIRKKEEVEGQMSRPCLYYGLTDFYDGLAFLAMARKTNDMKWMSGASKAISKLERHVQYGKDNCEHKLLLLQAESNSLLGAFEDV
;
A
#
# COMPACT_ATOMS: atom_id res chain seq x y z
N MET A 1 0.18 3.63 -23.82
CA MET A 1 1.52 4.24 -24.03
C MET A 1 1.41 5.73 -24.36
N GLU A 2 0.59 6.13 -25.33
CA GLU A 2 0.39 7.53 -25.72
C GLU A 2 -0.09 8.45 -24.57
N ILE A 3 -1.15 8.06 -23.86
CA ILE A 3 -1.69 8.83 -22.70
C ILE A 3 -0.61 9.13 -21.66
N LYS A 4 0.17 8.10 -21.31
CA LYS A 4 1.29 8.21 -20.38
C LYS A 4 2.31 9.23 -20.89
N MET A 5 2.74 9.11 -22.16
CA MET A 5 3.73 10.02 -22.75
C MET A 5 3.25 11.48 -22.79
N THR A 6 1.97 11.71 -23.05
CA THR A 6 1.37 13.05 -23.04
C THR A 6 1.39 13.63 -21.63
N LEU A 7 0.92 12.87 -20.64
CA LEU A 7 0.77 13.36 -19.27
C LEU A 7 2.09 13.49 -18.51
N THR A 8 3.07 12.63 -18.77
CA THR A 8 4.40 12.76 -18.15
C THR A 8 5.17 13.98 -18.66
N LYS A 9 4.82 14.49 -19.85
CA LYS A 9 5.34 15.76 -20.38
C LYS A 9 4.51 16.96 -19.95
N THR A 10 3.25 16.74 -19.55
CA THR A 10 2.35 17.81 -19.14
C THR A 10 2.84 18.41 -17.84
N THR A 11 3.11 19.71 -17.84
CA THR A 11 3.53 20.44 -16.64
C THR A 11 2.35 20.73 -15.72
N TYR A 12 2.63 21.07 -14.47
CA TYR A 12 1.60 21.45 -13.51
C TYR A 12 0.85 22.72 -13.94
N ASP A 13 1.54 23.67 -14.57
CA ASP A 13 0.91 24.87 -15.10
C ASP A 13 0.08 24.57 -16.36
N GLU A 14 0.52 23.63 -17.20
CA GLU A 14 -0.26 23.22 -18.37
C GLU A 14 -1.58 22.59 -17.97
N ILE A 15 -1.61 21.69 -16.98
CA ILE A 15 -2.87 21.08 -16.56
C ILE A 15 -3.85 22.10 -15.97
N LEU A 16 -3.35 23.18 -15.38
CA LEU A 16 -4.17 24.29 -14.90
C LEU A 16 -4.74 25.15 -16.04
N ASN A 17 -4.18 25.02 -17.24
CA ASN A 17 -4.61 25.73 -18.45
C ASN A 17 -5.41 24.85 -19.43
N TYR A 18 -5.58 23.55 -19.16
CA TYR A 18 -6.41 22.67 -20.02
C TYR A 18 -7.83 23.22 -20.17
N ARG A 19 -8.45 23.12 -21.34
CA ARG A 19 -9.84 23.57 -21.50
C ARG A 19 -10.79 22.83 -20.55
N GLU A 20 -11.81 23.53 -20.06
CA GLU A 20 -12.92 22.90 -19.35
C GLU A 20 -13.75 22.07 -20.34
N MET A 21 -14.15 20.87 -19.93
CA MET A 21 -15.06 20.04 -20.71
C MET A 21 -16.46 20.68 -20.67
N LYS A 22 -17.00 21.03 -21.85
CA LYS A 22 -18.31 21.71 -21.99
C LYS A 22 -19.42 20.85 -22.57
N ASP A 23 -19.07 19.69 -23.12
CA ASP A 23 -20.02 18.79 -23.76
C ASP A 23 -20.72 17.93 -22.70
N ASP A 24 -22.03 18.16 -22.53
CA ASP A 24 -22.82 17.51 -21.48
C ASP A 24 -22.90 15.99 -21.65
N ASP A 25 -22.92 15.50 -22.89
CA ASP A 25 -22.91 14.07 -23.21
C ASP A 25 -21.58 13.43 -22.76
N THR A 26 -20.45 14.09 -23.04
CA THR A 26 -19.13 13.61 -22.60
C THR A 26 -18.99 13.66 -21.07
N ILE A 27 -19.48 14.72 -20.41
CA ILE A 27 -19.47 14.80 -18.94
C ILE A 27 -20.32 13.67 -18.33
N THR A 28 -21.47 13.40 -18.93
CA THR A 28 -22.35 12.30 -18.52
C THR A 28 -21.66 10.95 -18.71
N ALA A 29 -20.98 10.74 -19.83
CA ALA A 29 -20.17 9.54 -20.07
C ALA A 29 -19.06 9.38 -19.02
N MET A 30 -18.37 10.46 -18.64
CA MET A 30 -17.36 10.44 -17.58
C MET A 30 -17.93 9.97 -16.24
N LYS A 31 -19.12 10.44 -15.86
CA LYS A 31 -19.82 10.00 -14.63
C LYS A 31 -20.17 8.52 -14.69
N PHE A 32 -20.69 8.04 -15.82
CA PHE A 32 -20.98 6.61 -16.01
C PHE A 32 -19.72 5.75 -15.92
N LEU A 33 -18.62 6.16 -16.56
CA LEU A 33 -17.35 5.44 -16.49
C LEU A 33 -16.78 5.42 -15.07
N GLN A 34 -16.88 6.52 -14.33
CA GLN A 34 -16.46 6.60 -12.94
C GLN A 34 -17.26 5.61 -12.07
N LEU A 35 -18.59 5.61 -12.21
CA LEU A 35 -19.47 4.69 -11.48
C LEU A 35 -19.15 3.22 -11.82
N LEU A 36 -19.00 2.91 -13.12
CA LEU A 36 -18.63 1.58 -13.59
C LEU A 36 -17.28 1.12 -13.04
N THR A 37 -16.31 2.04 -12.87
CA THR A 37 -14.99 1.70 -12.34
C THR A 37 -15.09 1.12 -10.93
N VAL A 38 -15.93 1.69 -10.07
CA VAL A 38 -16.13 1.19 -8.70
C VAL A 38 -16.70 -0.23 -8.70
N TYR A 39 -17.75 -0.51 -9.49
CA TYR A 39 -18.33 -1.86 -9.57
C TYR A 39 -17.43 -2.87 -10.26
N THR A 40 -16.68 -2.41 -11.28
CA THR A 40 -15.72 -3.26 -12.00
C THR A 40 -14.57 -3.68 -11.11
N TYR A 41 -14.16 -2.83 -10.16
CA TYR A 41 -13.15 -3.17 -9.16
C TYR A 41 -13.57 -4.39 -8.33
N MET A 42 -14.84 -4.43 -7.93
CA MET A 42 -15.39 -5.52 -7.12
C MET A 42 -15.68 -6.79 -7.94
N ALA A 43 -16.15 -6.65 -9.19
CA ALA A 43 -16.63 -7.78 -9.98
C ALA A 43 -15.58 -8.40 -10.92
N LYS A 44 -14.85 -7.57 -11.67
CA LYS A 44 -13.93 -8.02 -12.74
C LYS A 44 -12.78 -7.04 -12.93
N GLN A 45 -11.79 -7.10 -12.04
CA GLN A 45 -10.64 -6.18 -11.97
C GLN A 45 -9.88 -6.01 -13.30
N GLN A 46 -9.86 -7.03 -14.16
CA GLN A 46 -9.20 -7.00 -15.47
C GLN A 46 -9.69 -5.88 -16.42
N PHE A 47 -10.91 -5.36 -16.23
CA PHE A 47 -11.46 -4.30 -17.08
C PHE A 47 -11.22 -2.89 -16.56
N LEU A 48 -10.65 -2.73 -15.35
CA LEU A 48 -10.38 -1.42 -14.76
C LEU A 48 -9.46 -0.55 -15.62
N LEU A 49 -8.40 -1.15 -16.14
CA LEU A 49 -7.44 -0.45 -16.98
C LEU A 49 -8.12 0.16 -18.21
N THR A 50 -9.07 -0.56 -18.83
CA THR A 50 -9.81 -0.10 -20.00
C THR A 50 -10.68 1.11 -19.68
N LEU A 51 -11.44 1.05 -18.57
CA LEU A 51 -12.32 2.15 -18.17
C LEU A 51 -11.53 3.42 -17.84
N ILE A 52 -10.45 3.27 -17.06
CA ILE A 52 -9.59 4.40 -16.68
C ILE A 52 -8.92 5.00 -17.91
N ILE A 53 -8.41 4.17 -18.83
CA ILE A 53 -7.85 4.65 -20.10
C ILE A 53 -8.88 5.45 -20.90
N GLN A 54 -10.13 5.00 -20.99
CA GLN A 54 -11.19 5.72 -21.70
C GLN A 54 -11.46 7.09 -21.08
N MET A 55 -11.58 7.18 -19.75
CA MET A 55 -11.75 8.45 -19.05
C MET A 55 -10.57 9.41 -19.30
N MET A 56 -9.35 8.87 -19.33
CA MET A 56 -8.15 9.66 -19.62
C MET A 56 -8.13 10.15 -21.07
N GLN A 57 -8.58 9.36 -22.04
CA GLN A 57 -8.71 9.78 -23.43
C GLN A 57 -9.74 10.91 -23.59
N LEU A 58 -10.89 10.78 -22.94
CA LEU A 58 -11.92 11.82 -22.96
C LEU A 58 -11.39 13.12 -22.31
N THR A 59 -10.68 13.00 -21.19
CA THR A 59 -10.05 14.15 -20.52
C THR A 59 -9.06 14.88 -21.44
N LEU A 60 -8.17 14.14 -22.10
CA LEU A 60 -7.18 14.72 -23.01
C LEU A 60 -7.82 15.33 -24.27
N ARG A 61 -8.88 14.69 -24.80
CA ARG A 61 -9.52 15.12 -26.03
C ARG A 61 -10.53 16.22 -25.83
N HIS A 62 -11.32 16.24 -24.77
CA HIS A 62 -12.45 17.15 -24.60
C HIS A 62 -12.23 18.21 -23.52
N GLY A 63 -11.16 18.08 -22.73
CA GLY A 63 -10.90 18.97 -21.60
C GLY A 63 -11.12 18.28 -20.26
N VAL A 64 -10.92 19.03 -19.18
CA VAL A 64 -11.04 18.52 -17.80
C VAL A 64 -12.44 18.73 -17.26
N CYS A 65 -12.93 17.74 -16.50
CA CYS A 65 -14.11 17.83 -15.64
C CYS A 65 -13.76 17.27 -14.25
N LYS A 66 -14.73 17.25 -13.31
CA LYS A 66 -14.47 16.74 -11.96
C LYS A 66 -14.00 15.29 -11.95
N GLU A 67 -14.61 14.45 -12.77
CA GLU A 67 -14.31 13.03 -12.93
C GLU A 67 -12.91 12.79 -13.53
N SER A 68 -12.32 13.79 -14.19
CA SER A 68 -10.92 13.73 -14.62
C SER A 68 -9.96 13.62 -13.44
N CYS A 69 -10.29 14.22 -12.29
CA CYS A 69 -9.48 14.11 -11.06
C CYS A 69 -9.42 12.64 -10.60
N PHE A 70 -10.58 11.98 -10.56
CA PHE A 70 -10.69 10.56 -10.26
C PHE A 70 -9.86 9.72 -11.24
N ALA A 71 -10.06 9.92 -12.54
CA ALA A 71 -9.37 9.17 -13.58
C ALA A 71 -7.83 9.29 -13.47
N MET A 72 -7.31 10.49 -13.19
CA MET A 72 -5.86 10.70 -13.01
C MET A 72 -5.32 9.98 -11.78
N ALA A 73 -6.02 10.05 -10.65
CA ALA A 73 -5.61 9.35 -9.43
C ALA A 73 -5.64 7.82 -9.63
N SER A 74 -6.68 7.28 -10.27
CA SER A 74 -6.77 5.86 -10.58
C SER A 74 -5.71 5.42 -11.59
N PHE A 75 -5.42 6.24 -12.61
CA PHE A 75 -4.36 5.95 -13.58
C PHE A 75 -2.97 5.98 -12.94
N SER A 76 -2.73 6.92 -12.04
CA SER A 76 -1.54 6.99 -11.21
C SER A 76 -1.34 5.69 -10.41
N PHE A 77 -2.38 5.23 -9.72
CA PHE A 77 -2.37 3.96 -8.98
C PHE A 77 -2.03 2.76 -9.90
N LEU A 78 -2.63 2.68 -11.09
CA LEU A 78 -2.33 1.61 -12.05
C LEU A 78 -0.87 1.64 -12.52
N LEU A 79 -0.30 2.82 -12.78
CA LEU A 79 1.12 2.94 -13.13
C LEU A 79 2.05 2.47 -12.01
N CYS A 80 1.66 2.69 -10.76
CA CYS A 80 2.39 2.19 -9.60
C CYS A 80 2.45 0.65 -9.60
N GLN A 81 1.38 -0.04 -10.02
CA GLN A 81 1.35 -1.51 -10.14
C GLN A 81 2.30 -2.06 -11.21
N PHE A 82 2.68 -1.23 -12.19
CA PHE A 82 3.63 -1.57 -13.24
C PHE A 82 5.05 -1.08 -12.93
N ASP A 83 5.38 -0.82 -11.65
CA ASP A 83 6.65 -0.30 -11.17
C ASP A 83 7.07 1.05 -11.78
N ASP A 84 6.14 1.82 -12.38
CA ASP A 84 6.43 3.16 -12.91
C ASP A 84 6.10 4.26 -11.91
N PHE A 85 6.86 4.28 -10.82
CA PHE A 85 6.66 5.18 -9.70
C PHE A 85 6.85 6.66 -10.08
N LYS A 86 7.73 6.96 -11.06
CA LYS A 86 7.98 8.34 -11.49
C LYS A 86 6.77 8.92 -12.23
N ALA A 87 6.25 8.21 -13.22
CA ALA A 87 5.05 8.64 -13.93
C ALA A 87 3.83 8.61 -13.01
N SER A 88 3.72 7.58 -12.16
CA SER A 88 2.67 7.45 -11.16
C SER A 88 2.65 8.66 -10.22
N ASN A 89 3.77 9.05 -9.63
CA ASN A 89 3.85 10.22 -8.74
C ASN A 89 3.49 11.52 -9.45
N HIS A 90 3.97 11.73 -10.68
CA HIS A 90 3.66 12.92 -11.46
C HIS A 90 2.17 13.06 -11.72
N ILE A 91 1.53 12.00 -12.23
CA ILE A 91 0.10 12.00 -12.56
C ILE A 91 -0.77 12.03 -11.29
N GLY A 92 -0.33 11.39 -10.22
CA GLY A 92 -1.00 11.48 -8.93
C GLY A 92 -0.99 12.90 -8.38
N HIS A 93 0.13 13.62 -8.54
CA HIS A 93 0.18 15.04 -8.16
C HIS A 93 -0.74 15.90 -9.03
N LEU A 94 -0.77 15.65 -10.35
CA LEU A 94 -1.70 16.32 -11.27
C LEU A 94 -3.16 16.17 -10.80
N SER A 95 -3.55 15.00 -10.30
CA SER A 95 -4.91 14.79 -9.76
C SER A 95 -5.23 15.68 -8.55
N VAL A 96 -4.26 15.91 -7.67
CA VAL A 96 -4.40 16.78 -6.49
C VAL A 96 -4.49 18.25 -6.91
N VAL A 97 -3.68 18.68 -7.86
CA VAL A 97 -3.74 20.05 -8.41
C VAL A 97 -5.09 20.29 -9.11
N LEU A 98 -5.59 19.28 -9.82
CA LEU A 98 -6.86 19.38 -10.54
C LEU A 98 -8.09 19.47 -9.63
N LEU A 99 -8.02 18.91 -8.41
CA LEU A 99 -9.11 19.03 -7.41
C LEU A 99 -9.50 20.48 -7.15
N GLU A 100 -8.50 21.33 -6.88
CA GLU A 100 -8.71 22.75 -6.58
C GLU A 100 -9.31 23.48 -7.78
N ARG A 101 -8.79 23.16 -8.96
CA ARG A 101 -9.23 23.77 -10.22
C ARG A 101 -10.67 23.43 -10.56
N CYS A 102 -11.03 22.15 -10.50
CA CYS A 102 -12.37 21.67 -10.85
C CYS A 102 -13.37 21.81 -9.70
N LYS A 103 -12.94 22.34 -8.53
CA LYS A 103 -13.75 22.43 -7.30
C LYS A 103 -14.42 21.09 -6.99
N ALA A 104 -13.63 20.03 -7.05
CA ALA A 104 -14.08 18.64 -7.04
C ALA A 104 -13.88 18.00 -5.66
N GLU A 105 -14.33 18.70 -4.61
CA GLU A 105 -14.12 18.33 -3.21
C GLU A 105 -14.62 16.91 -2.89
N GLU A 106 -15.67 16.46 -3.58
CA GLU A 106 -16.24 15.11 -3.46
C GLU A 106 -15.21 14.00 -3.75
N TYR A 107 -14.18 14.27 -4.56
CA TYR A 107 -13.13 13.31 -4.88
C TYR A 107 -11.90 13.43 -3.98
N ARG A 108 -11.80 14.45 -3.11
CA ARG A 108 -10.60 14.66 -2.29
C ARG A 108 -10.29 13.47 -1.39
N CYS A 109 -11.31 12.92 -0.73
CA CYS A 109 -11.16 11.73 0.13
C CYS A 109 -10.55 10.54 -0.65
N TYR A 110 -11.10 10.24 -1.84
CA TYR A 110 -10.63 9.16 -2.71
C TYR A 110 -9.20 9.40 -3.22
N ILE A 111 -8.91 10.61 -3.69
CA ILE A 111 -7.60 10.97 -4.24
C ILE A 111 -6.55 10.96 -3.15
N HIS A 112 -6.86 11.44 -1.94
CA HIS A 112 -5.94 11.37 -0.81
C HIS A 112 -5.61 9.91 -0.44
N MET A 113 -6.64 9.06 -0.38
CA MET A 113 -6.49 7.64 -0.09
C MET A 113 -5.57 6.95 -1.09
N LEU A 114 -5.83 7.11 -2.39
CA LEU A 114 -4.99 6.51 -3.42
C LEU A 114 -3.61 7.15 -3.47
N TYR A 115 -3.53 8.47 -3.65
CA TYR A 115 -2.25 9.11 -3.92
C TYR A 115 -1.32 9.05 -2.72
N TYR A 116 -1.76 9.52 -1.54
CA TYR A 116 -0.88 9.55 -0.36
C TYR A 116 -0.77 8.19 0.33
N GLY A 117 -1.78 7.33 0.22
CA GLY A 117 -1.73 5.98 0.76
C GLY A 117 -0.79 5.08 -0.04
N THR A 118 -0.90 5.10 -1.37
CA THR A 118 -0.29 4.08 -2.24
C THR A 118 0.89 4.60 -3.07
N THR A 119 0.74 5.78 -3.67
CA THR A 119 1.66 6.21 -4.74
C THR A 119 2.79 7.10 -4.24
N LYS A 120 2.44 8.17 -3.53
CA LYS A 120 3.36 9.24 -3.15
C LYS A 120 4.48 8.73 -2.24
N CYS A 121 4.18 7.69 -1.49
CA CYS A 121 5.07 7.02 -0.55
C CYS A 121 6.39 6.53 -1.20
N TRP A 122 6.40 6.27 -2.52
CA TRP A 122 7.63 5.87 -3.22
C TRP A 122 8.59 7.03 -3.55
N THR A 123 8.16 8.28 -3.39
CA THR A 123 8.94 9.47 -3.80
C THR A 123 8.95 10.57 -2.74
N MET A 124 8.41 10.28 -1.56
CA MET A 124 8.27 11.20 -0.44
C MET A 124 8.41 10.42 0.86
N HIS A 125 9.15 10.97 1.82
CA HIS A 125 9.21 10.39 3.16
C HIS A 125 7.81 10.12 3.73
N ILE A 126 7.57 8.88 4.18
CA ILE A 126 6.22 8.38 4.50
C ILE A 126 5.52 9.19 5.61
N LYS A 127 6.28 9.74 6.56
CA LYS A 127 5.75 10.61 7.63
C LYS A 127 4.94 11.81 7.09
N LEU A 128 5.31 12.35 5.92
CA LEU A 128 4.60 13.48 5.31
C LEU A 128 3.22 13.09 4.75
N SER A 129 2.92 11.79 4.60
CA SER A 129 1.60 11.34 4.17
C SER A 129 0.56 11.40 5.29
N LEU A 130 0.98 11.38 6.57
CA LEU A 130 0.09 11.19 7.71
C LEU A 130 -0.97 12.28 7.81
N GLU A 131 -0.55 13.54 7.74
CA GLU A 131 -1.47 14.70 7.78
C GLU A 131 -2.45 14.67 6.60
N LYS A 132 -1.96 14.31 5.41
CA LYS A 132 -2.79 14.25 4.19
C LYS A 132 -3.83 13.13 4.26
N LEU A 133 -3.47 11.99 4.84
CA LEU A 133 -4.40 10.87 5.05
C LEU A 133 -5.46 11.22 6.11
N LEU A 134 -5.08 11.89 7.20
CA LEU A 134 -6.06 12.40 8.18
C LEU A 134 -7.01 13.44 7.57
N GLN A 135 -6.50 14.36 6.74
CA GLN A 135 -7.34 15.29 5.98
C GLN A 135 -8.32 14.53 5.06
N GLY A 136 -7.85 13.49 4.38
CA GLY A 136 -8.69 12.62 3.55
C GLY A 136 -9.81 11.93 4.36
N TYR A 137 -9.47 11.39 5.53
CA TYR A 137 -10.44 10.83 6.47
C TYR A 137 -11.49 11.85 6.89
N GLN A 138 -11.07 13.03 7.35
CA GLN A 138 -11.98 14.09 7.81
C GLN A 138 -12.95 14.54 6.72
N VAL A 139 -12.46 14.76 5.50
CA VAL A 139 -13.29 15.12 4.35
C VAL A 139 -14.25 14.00 4.00
N GLY A 140 -13.80 12.74 4.04
CA GLY A 140 -14.67 11.59 3.82
C GLY A 140 -15.81 11.50 4.85
N MET A 141 -15.51 11.73 6.13
CA MET A 141 -16.51 11.77 7.20
C MET A 141 -17.52 12.91 7.00
N GLN A 142 -17.07 14.10 6.60
CA GLN A 142 -17.93 15.27 6.36
C GLN A 142 -18.82 15.12 5.13
N THR A 143 -18.32 14.46 4.08
CA THR A 143 -19.02 14.29 2.79
C THR A 143 -19.85 13.00 2.70
N GLY A 144 -19.78 12.15 3.73
CA GLY A 144 -20.45 10.84 3.73
C GLY A 144 -19.75 9.76 2.90
N ASN A 145 -18.53 10.01 2.41
CA ASN A 145 -17.72 9.02 1.73
C ASN A 145 -16.99 8.10 2.74
N ILE A 146 -17.78 7.31 3.46
CA ILE A 146 -17.36 6.53 4.63
C ILE A 146 -16.31 5.46 4.28
N GLU A 147 -16.49 4.74 3.17
CA GLU A 147 -15.57 3.67 2.76
C GLU A 147 -14.15 4.21 2.52
N ASN A 148 -14.03 5.28 1.74
CA ASN A 148 -12.72 5.92 1.50
C ASN A 148 -12.19 6.62 2.75
N ALA A 149 -13.06 7.11 3.66
CA ALA A 149 -12.62 7.63 4.94
C ALA A 149 -11.91 6.54 5.75
N MET A 150 -12.51 5.36 5.88
CA MET A 150 -11.92 4.25 6.62
C MET A 150 -10.63 3.74 5.98
N LEU A 151 -10.54 3.73 4.65
CA LEU A 151 -9.29 3.41 3.97
C LEU A 151 -8.18 4.47 4.19
N ASN A 152 -8.53 5.75 4.26
CA ASN A 152 -7.58 6.80 4.66
C ASN A 152 -7.08 6.58 6.10
N ALA A 153 -7.99 6.29 7.04
CA ALA A 153 -7.63 6.00 8.43
C ALA A 153 -6.73 4.77 8.54
N TYR A 154 -7.06 3.69 7.81
CA TYR A 154 -6.21 2.50 7.72
C TYR A 154 -4.80 2.85 7.23
N ASN A 155 -4.68 3.53 6.08
CA ASN A 155 -3.38 3.92 5.54
C ASN A 155 -2.59 4.83 6.50
N TYR A 156 -3.28 5.74 7.21
CA TYR A 156 -2.66 6.59 8.22
C TYR A 156 -2.07 5.78 9.38
N LEU A 157 -2.81 4.79 9.89
CA LEU A 157 -2.37 3.95 11.01
C LEU A 157 -1.16 3.11 10.63
N VAL A 158 -1.15 2.54 9.42
CA VAL A 158 0.00 1.75 9.03
C VAL A 158 1.20 2.61 8.70
N ASN A 159 1.00 3.74 8.03
CA ASN A 159 2.11 4.65 7.77
C ASN A 159 2.68 5.20 9.09
N SER A 160 1.84 5.36 10.13
CA SER A 160 2.26 5.69 11.49
C SER A 160 3.16 4.60 12.09
N PHE A 161 2.80 3.32 11.92
CA PHE A 161 3.66 2.21 12.30
C PHE A 161 5.00 2.22 11.52
N ILE A 162 4.96 2.30 10.19
CA ILE A 162 6.15 2.21 9.33
C ILE A 162 7.14 3.33 9.63
N CYS A 163 6.68 4.53 10.00
CA CYS A 163 7.56 5.64 10.38
C CYS A 163 8.05 5.61 11.84
N GLY A 164 7.74 4.56 12.60
CA GLY A 164 8.24 4.36 13.95
C GLY A 164 7.59 5.28 14.99
N ARG A 165 6.29 5.60 14.85
CA ARG A 165 5.56 6.29 15.93
C ARG A 165 5.50 5.43 17.19
N ASN A 166 5.33 6.10 18.34
CA ASN A 166 5.21 5.44 19.62
C ASN A 166 4.06 4.42 19.60
N LEU A 167 4.36 3.17 19.97
CA LEU A 167 3.40 2.06 19.89
C LEU A 167 2.22 2.21 20.86
N VAL A 168 2.41 2.81 22.04
CA VAL A 168 1.33 3.05 23.01
C VAL A 168 0.33 4.09 22.48
N GLU A 169 0.82 5.14 21.82
CA GLU A 169 -0.06 6.10 21.14
C GLU A 169 -0.81 5.44 19.98
N LEU A 170 -0.09 4.66 19.18
CA LEU A 170 -0.66 3.97 18.02
C LEU A 170 -1.75 2.96 18.43
N GLU A 171 -1.55 2.20 19.51
CA GLU A 171 -2.56 1.26 20.03
C GLU A 171 -3.88 1.97 20.37
N ARG A 172 -3.82 3.15 21.01
CA ARG A 172 -5.02 3.96 21.31
C ARG A 172 -5.71 4.47 20.04
N GLU A 173 -4.93 4.89 19.05
CA GLU A 173 -5.48 5.32 17.76
C GLU A 173 -6.13 4.14 17.02
N LEU A 174 -5.50 2.95 17.04
CA LEU A 174 -6.05 1.71 16.48
C LEU A 174 -7.40 1.36 17.14
N ASP A 175 -7.53 1.50 18.45
CA ASP A 175 -8.80 1.29 19.16
C ASP A 175 -9.87 2.30 18.75
N SER A 176 -9.53 3.58 18.71
CA SER A 176 -10.47 4.65 18.36
C SER A 176 -10.99 4.51 16.94
N PHE A 177 -10.10 4.31 15.96
CA PHE A 177 -10.50 4.10 14.58
C PHE A 177 -11.19 2.75 14.39
N GLY A 178 -10.75 1.69 15.09
CA GLY A 178 -11.37 0.38 15.08
C GLY A 178 -12.83 0.42 15.52
N GLY A 179 -13.12 1.12 16.62
CA GLY A 179 -14.49 1.35 17.09
C GLY A 179 -15.33 2.14 16.09
N THR A 180 -14.76 3.20 15.51
CA THR A 180 -15.43 3.97 14.45
C THR A 180 -15.78 3.08 13.25
N MET A 181 -14.87 2.20 12.82
CA MET A 181 -15.15 1.27 11.72
C MET A 181 -16.30 0.30 12.04
N MET A 182 -16.43 -0.14 13.29
CA MET A 182 -17.56 -0.97 13.72
C MET A 182 -18.88 -0.18 13.69
N ASP A 183 -18.89 1.04 14.21
CA ASP A 183 -20.09 1.91 14.23
C ASP A 183 -20.64 2.15 12.81
N TYR A 184 -19.74 2.31 11.85
CA TYR A 184 -20.06 2.50 10.43
C TYR A 184 -20.12 1.19 9.62
N LYS A 185 -20.04 0.02 10.28
CA LYS A 185 -20.14 -1.32 9.68
C LYS A 185 -19.09 -1.60 8.58
N GLN A 186 -17.91 -0.99 8.67
CA GLN A 186 -16.80 -1.16 7.73
C GLN A 186 -15.92 -2.36 8.13
N MET A 187 -16.53 -3.55 8.10
CA MET A 187 -15.92 -4.78 8.66
C MET A 187 -14.66 -5.24 7.91
N VAL A 188 -14.59 -5.06 6.60
CA VAL A 188 -13.41 -5.44 5.81
C VAL A 188 -12.19 -4.64 6.27
N THR A 189 -12.30 -3.31 6.34
CA THR A 189 -11.21 -2.45 6.82
C THR A 189 -10.91 -2.66 8.31
N HIS A 190 -11.95 -2.90 9.12
CA HIS A 190 -11.79 -3.23 10.54
C HIS A 190 -10.93 -4.48 10.73
N ASN A 191 -11.19 -5.57 9.99
CA ASN A 191 -10.40 -6.80 10.07
C ASN A 191 -8.91 -6.55 9.75
N LEU A 192 -8.61 -5.68 8.78
CA LEU A 192 -7.22 -5.30 8.46
C LEU A 192 -6.54 -4.55 9.62
N ILE A 193 -7.27 -3.71 10.34
CA ILE A 193 -6.77 -3.01 11.53
C ILE A 193 -6.55 -3.96 12.69
N CYS A 194 -7.42 -4.95 12.89
CA CYS A 194 -7.28 -5.93 13.98
C CYS A 194 -5.95 -6.69 13.91
N VAL A 195 -5.46 -7.00 12.70
CA VAL A 195 -4.13 -7.59 12.50
C VAL A 195 -3.03 -6.67 13.06
N ILE A 196 -3.07 -5.38 12.73
CA ILE A 196 -2.07 -4.39 13.17
C ILE A 196 -2.18 -4.16 14.67
N LYS A 197 -3.40 -4.07 15.20
CA LYS A 197 -3.64 -3.93 16.63
C LYS A 197 -3.03 -5.09 17.39
N LYS A 198 -3.32 -6.33 16.99
CA LYS A 198 -2.74 -7.50 17.65
C LYS A 198 -1.22 -7.51 17.57
N PHE A 199 -0.65 -7.18 16.40
CA PHE A 199 0.79 -7.02 16.23
C PHE A 199 1.38 -5.98 17.19
N VAL A 200 0.79 -4.78 17.28
CA VAL A 200 1.24 -3.70 18.17
C VAL A 200 1.14 -4.12 19.64
N SER A 201 0.02 -4.72 20.05
CA SER A 201 -0.17 -5.21 21.41
C SER A 201 0.87 -6.29 21.77
N ASN A 202 1.18 -7.20 20.84
CA ASN A 202 2.21 -8.22 21.07
C ASN A 202 3.61 -7.61 21.25
N LEU A 203 3.96 -6.56 20.50
CA LEU A 203 5.23 -5.85 20.70
C LEU A 203 5.28 -5.05 22.02
N LEU A 204 4.14 -4.62 22.55
CA LEU A 204 4.05 -3.91 23.83
C LEU A 204 4.08 -4.85 25.03
N MET A 205 3.65 -6.10 24.87
CA MET A 205 3.69 -7.12 25.91
C MET A 205 5.08 -7.77 25.96
N SER A 206 5.65 -7.91 27.16
CA SER A 206 6.96 -8.55 27.36
C SER A 206 6.89 -10.08 27.27
N ASN A 207 7.74 -10.67 26.42
CA ASN A 207 8.30 -12.05 26.36
C ASN A 207 7.41 -13.31 26.54
N ASP A 208 6.18 -13.22 27.03
CA ASP A 208 5.32 -14.40 27.29
C ASP A 208 4.14 -14.50 26.30
N CYS A 209 4.10 -13.68 25.24
CA CYS A 209 3.00 -13.70 24.30
C CYS A 209 3.28 -14.64 23.13
N PRO A 210 2.37 -15.58 22.81
CA PRO A 210 2.50 -16.37 21.59
C PRO A 210 2.50 -15.47 20.36
N SER A 211 3.34 -15.80 19.37
CA SER A 211 3.37 -15.09 18.09
C SER A 211 1.99 -15.09 17.43
N LEU A 212 1.72 -14.06 16.61
CA LEU A 212 0.51 -13.81 15.84
C LEU A 212 -0.05 -15.07 15.17
N ILE A 213 0.81 -16.01 14.77
CA ILE A 213 0.42 -17.24 14.08
C ILE A 213 1.01 -18.49 14.78
N GLY A 214 1.90 -18.35 15.77
CA GLY A 214 2.53 -19.48 16.45
C GLY A 214 1.62 -20.19 17.46
N ASP A 215 0.55 -19.55 17.91
CA ASP A 215 -0.48 -20.20 18.73
C ASP A 215 -1.70 -20.61 17.89
N GLN A 216 -1.86 -21.92 17.77
CA GLN A 216 -2.94 -22.56 17.01
C GLN A 216 -4.34 -22.25 17.57
N ASN A 217 -4.46 -21.70 18.78
CA ASN A 217 -5.72 -21.29 19.39
C ASN A 217 -5.89 -19.77 19.46
N SER A 218 -5.15 -19.01 18.64
CA SER A 218 -5.23 -17.55 18.62
C SER A 218 -6.35 -17.03 17.72
N GLU A 219 -6.91 -15.87 18.08
CA GLU A 219 -7.92 -15.13 17.29
C GLU A 219 -7.44 -14.84 15.84
N GLN A 220 -6.13 -14.80 15.62
CA GLN A 220 -5.52 -14.54 14.32
C GLN A 220 -5.51 -15.77 13.42
N GLN A 221 -5.38 -16.96 13.99
CA GLN A 221 -5.56 -18.21 13.27
C GLN A 221 -7.02 -18.35 12.80
N ASP A 222 -7.99 -18.04 13.66
CA ASP A 222 -9.42 -18.00 13.28
C ASP A 222 -9.69 -16.97 12.17
N LEU A 223 -9.02 -15.81 12.23
CA LEU A 223 -9.11 -14.77 11.21
C LEU A 223 -8.52 -15.25 9.87
N LEU A 224 -7.37 -15.93 9.91
CA LEU A 224 -6.71 -16.49 8.73
C LEU A 224 -7.56 -17.61 8.08
N GLU A 225 -8.15 -18.49 8.87
CA GLU A 225 -9.02 -19.57 8.38
C GLU A 225 -10.27 -19.01 7.70
N ARG A 226 -10.90 -17.99 8.32
CA ARG A 226 -12.03 -17.29 7.73
C ARG A 226 -11.64 -16.60 6.42
N ALA A 227 -10.53 -15.86 6.41
CA ALA A 227 -10.02 -15.18 5.22
C ALA A 227 -9.72 -16.17 4.09
N THR A 228 -9.17 -17.33 4.42
CA THR A 228 -8.93 -18.42 3.46
C THR A 228 -10.24 -18.97 2.88
N LYS A 229 -11.24 -19.22 3.73
CA LYS A 229 -12.56 -19.69 3.29
C LYS A 229 -13.27 -18.67 2.39
N GLU A 230 -13.08 -17.40 2.65
CA GLU A 230 -13.67 -16.29 1.89
C GLU A 230 -12.84 -15.87 0.66
N ASN A 231 -11.65 -16.45 0.47
CA ASN A 231 -10.65 -16.03 -0.51
C ASN A 231 -10.26 -14.54 -0.38
N ASP A 232 -10.25 -14.00 0.84
CA ASP A 232 -9.74 -12.65 1.14
C ASP A 232 -8.22 -12.66 1.15
N THR A 233 -7.66 -12.67 -0.05
CA THR A 233 -6.21 -12.65 -0.29
C THR A 233 -5.53 -11.44 0.34
N MET A 234 -6.23 -10.31 0.48
CA MET A 234 -5.67 -9.09 1.09
C MET A 234 -5.43 -9.30 2.58
N LEU A 235 -6.44 -9.78 3.29
CA LEU A 235 -6.34 -10.05 4.71
C LEU A 235 -5.30 -11.14 5.00
N ILE A 236 -5.29 -12.21 4.21
CA ILE A 236 -4.28 -13.28 4.31
C ILE A 236 -2.87 -12.70 4.17
N CYS A 237 -2.61 -11.88 3.15
CA CYS A 237 -1.30 -11.26 2.96
C CYS A 237 -0.92 -10.36 4.12
N LYS A 238 -1.87 -9.59 4.69
CA LYS A 238 -1.58 -8.73 5.86
C LYS A 238 -1.22 -9.55 7.09
N ILE A 239 -1.93 -10.63 7.35
CA ILE A 239 -1.64 -11.55 8.45
C ILE A 239 -0.20 -12.08 8.32
N TYR A 240 0.17 -12.60 7.14
CA TYR A 240 1.53 -13.10 6.93
C TYR A 240 2.59 -12.00 7.01
N ILE A 241 2.37 -10.82 6.46
CA ILE A 241 3.35 -9.72 6.52
C ILE A 241 3.66 -9.35 7.97
N PHE A 242 2.64 -9.08 8.79
CA PHE A 242 2.88 -8.73 10.19
C PHE A 242 3.42 -9.92 11.00
N GLY A 243 3.00 -11.15 10.68
CA GLY A 243 3.57 -12.37 11.26
C GLY A 243 5.07 -12.53 10.95
N ILE A 244 5.51 -12.29 9.71
CA ILE A 244 6.94 -12.36 9.32
C ILE A 244 7.76 -11.34 10.09
N ILE A 245 7.28 -10.09 10.18
CA ILE A 245 7.95 -9.03 10.92
C ILE A 245 8.09 -9.43 12.39
N GLU A 246 7.00 -9.91 12.99
CA GLU A 246 6.97 -10.30 14.40
C GLU A 246 7.89 -11.51 14.69
N ALA A 247 7.76 -12.58 13.91
CA ALA A 247 8.58 -13.78 14.05
C ALA A 247 10.07 -13.46 13.90
N TYR A 248 10.43 -12.56 12.98
CA TYR A 248 11.81 -12.09 12.88
C TYR A 248 12.26 -11.34 14.14
N ILE A 249 11.44 -10.40 14.65
CA ILE A 249 11.77 -9.61 15.86
C ILE A 249 11.98 -10.52 17.09
N PHE A 250 11.17 -11.57 17.24
CA PHE A 250 11.29 -12.53 18.36
C PHE A 250 12.28 -13.68 18.09
N GLY A 251 12.95 -13.71 16.94
CA GLY A 251 13.96 -14.73 16.62
C GLY A 251 13.41 -16.09 16.14
N GLU A 252 12.11 -16.17 15.83
CA GLU A 252 11.43 -17.34 15.26
C GLU A 252 11.66 -17.44 13.74
N TYR A 253 12.93 -17.49 13.31
CA TYR A 253 13.31 -17.37 11.90
C TYR A 253 12.76 -18.49 10.99
N GLU A 254 12.62 -19.72 11.50
CA GLU A 254 12.00 -20.82 10.76
C GLU A 254 10.52 -20.54 10.46
N LEU A 255 9.80 -19.98 11.44
CA LEU A 255 8.40 -19.60 11.28
C LEU A 255 8.29 -18.47 10.25
N ALA A 256 9.15 -17.46 10.35
CA ALA A 256 9.22 -16.38 9.36
C ALA A 256 9.44 -16.93 7.94
N ALA A 257 10.40 -17.84 7.75
CA ALA A 257 10.68 -18.45 6.45
C ALA A 257 9.50 -19.26 5.89
N ASP A 258 8.77 -20.01 6.72
CA ASP A 258 7.56 -20.72 6.30
C ASP A 258 6.43 -19.77 5.89
N MET A 259 6.23 -18.70 6.65
CA MET A 259 5.24 -17.67 6.33
C MET A 259 5.57 -16.90 5.04
N ILE A 260 6.85 -16.64 4.75
CA ILE A 260 7.28 -16.04 3.48
C ILE A 260 6.82 -16.92 2.31
N ARG A 261 7.04 -18.24 2.38
CA ARG A 261 6.60 -19.18 1.34
C ARG A 261 5.08 -19.15 1.16
N LYS A 262 4.32 -19.25 2.26
CA LYS A 262 2.84 -19.21 2.24
C LYS A 262 2.30 -17.90 1.67
N LYS A 263 2.93 -16.78 2.02
CA LYS A 263 2.63 -15.46 1.47
C LYS A 263 2.86 -15.43 -0.04
N GLU A 264 3.99 -15.94 -0.54
CA GLU A 264 4.30 -15.98 -1.97
C GLU A 264 3.29 -16.79 -2.80
N GLU A 265 2.74 -17.87 -2.24
CA GLU A 265 1.68 -18.69 -2.86
C GLU A 265 0.37 -17.91 -3.06
N VAL A 266 0.06 -16.99 -2.15
CA VAL A 266 -1.18 -16.17 -2.18
C VAL A 266 -0.96 -14.87 -2.95
N GLU A 267 0.23 -14.27 -2.89
CA GLU A 267 0.56 -12.97 -3.49
C GLU A 267 0.53 -12.97 -5.03
N GLY A 268 0.62 -14.15 -5.68
CA GLY A 268 0.66 -14.30 -7.15
C GLY A 268 -0.50 -13.66 -7.92
N GLN A 269 -1.52 -13.14 -7.23
CA GLN A 269 -2.73 -12.55 -7.79
C GLN A 269 -2.98 -11.08 -7.36
N MET A 270 -2.13 -10.49 -6.51
CA MET A 270 -2.44 -9.20 -5.86
C MET A 270 -1.75 -7.98 -6.47
N SER A 271 -2.49 -6.88 -6.50
CA SER A 271 -2.03 -5.53 -6.83
C SER A 271 -0.95 -5.06 -5.83
N ARG A 272 0.19 -4.57 -6.35
CA ARG A 272 1.36 -4.11 -5.59
C ARG A 272 1.57 -2.59 -5.61
N PRO A 273 0.88 -1.74 -4.82
CA PRO A 273 1.14 -0.30 -4.92
C PRO A 273 1.37 0.36 -3.58
N CYS A 274 1.94 -0.27 -2.56
CA CYS A 274 2.09 0.41 -1.27
C CYS A 274 3.43 0.12 -0.59
N LEU A 275 4.03 1.12 0.07
CA LEU A 275 5.34 1.05 0.75
C LEU A 275 5.51 -0.15 1.72
N TYR A 276 4.40 -0.74 2.16
CA TYR A 276 4.35 -2.01 2.86
C TYR A 276 5.23 -3.06 2.18
N TYR A 277 5.30 -3.11 0.85
CA TYR A 277 6.14 -4.06 0.14
C TYR A 277 7.63 -3.79 0.32
N GLY A 278 8.06 -2.53 0.44
CA GLY A 278 9.45 -2.21 0.80
C GLY A 278 9.80 -2.65 2.23
N LEU A 279 8.83 -2.61 3.16
CA LEU A 279 9.02 -3.15 4.50
C LEU A 279 9.04 -4.68 4.49
N THR A 280 8.13 -5.31 3.75
CA THR A 280 8.04 -6.76 3.60
C THR A 280 9.31 -7.32 2.97
N ASP A 281 9.76 -6.79 1.83
CA ASP A 281 10.98 -7.25 1.17
C ASP A 281 12.20 -7.13 2.11
N PHE A 282 12.22 -6.10 2.95
CA PHE A 282 13.26 -5.93 3.96
C PHE A 282 13.26 -7.04 5.01
N TYR A 283 12.11 -7.33 5.63
CA TYR A 283 12.01 -8.38 6.65
C TYR A 283 12.12 -9.79 6.05
N ASP A 284 11.64 -10.01 4.82
CA ASP A 284 11.89 -11.25 4.08
C ASP A 284 13.40 -11.50 3.94
N GLY A 285 14.14 -10.48 3.49
CA GLY A 285 15.59 -10.55 3.34
C GLY A 285 16.30 -10.83 4.67
N LEU A 286 15.91 -10.15 5.74
CA LEU A 286 16.47 -10.36 7.07
C LEU A 286 16.20 -11.77 7.61
N ALA A 287 14.98 -12.28 7.44
CA ALA A 287 14.63 -13.65 7.84
C ALA A 287 15.45 -14.69 7.07
N PHE A 288 15.64 -14.51 5.76
CA PHE A 288 16.48 -15.39 4.96
C PHE A 288 17.96 -15.35 5.38
N LEU A 289 18.52 -14.16 5.63
CA LEU A 289 19.90 -14.03 6.11
C LEU A 289 20.07 -14.66 7.50
N ALA A 290 19.11 -14.48 8.40
CA ALA A 290 19.11 -15.12 9.71
C ALA A 290 19.05 -16.65 9.60
N MET A 291 18.23 -17.18 8.70
CA MET A 291 18.18 -18.62 8.40
C MET A 291 19.50 -19.13 7.82
N ALA A 292 20.11 -18.42 6.87
CA ALA A 292 21.41 -18.77 6.31
C ALA A 292 22.47 -18.91 7.41
N ARG A 293 22.51 -17.94 8.34
CA ARG A 293 23.42 -17.94 9.50
C ARG A 293 23.14 -19.10 10.44
N LYS A 294 21.87 -19.36 10.76
CA LYS A 294 21.45 -20.38 11.73
C LYS A 294 21.69 -21.80 11.22
N THR A 295 21.38 -22.06 9.96
CA THR A 295 21.48 -23.42 9.38
C THR A 295 22.81 -23.67 8.68
N ASN A 296 23.64 -22.63 8.51
CA ASN A 296 24.85 -22.67 7.69
C ASN A 296 24.58 -23.20 6.26
N ASP A 297 23.43 -22.81 5.69
CA ASP A 297 22.95 -23.30 4.39
C ASP A 297 22.76 -22.14 3.41
N MET A 298 23.60 -22.12 2.38
CA MET A 298 23.64 -21.05 1.38
C MET A 298 22.39 -20.99 0.49
N LYS A 299 21.50 -22.00 0.52
CA LYS A 299 20.24 -21.94 -0.26
C LYS A 299 19.41 -20.72 0.10
N TRP A 300 19.45 -20.28 1.35
CA TRP A 300 18.70 -19.12 1.86
C TRP A 300 19.20 -17.79 1.30
N MET A 301 20.47 -17.72 0.87
CA MET A 301 21.04 -16.52 0.23
C MET A 301 20.35 -16.17 -1.09
N SER A 302 19.74 -17.16 -1.76
CA SER A 302 18.95 -16.90 -2.97
C SER A 302 17.70 -16.06 -2.67
N GLY A 303 17.04 -16.30 -1.53
CA GLY A 303 15.90 -15.51 -1.06
C GLY A 303 16.33 -14.10 -0.67
N ALA A 304 17.42 -13.98 0.09
CA ALA A 304 17.99 -12.69 0.48
C ALA A 304 18.41 -11.84 -0.73
N SER A 305 19.07 -12.45 -1.72
CA SER A 305 19.46 -11.77 -2.98
C SER A 305 18.25 -11.24 -3.76
N LYS A 306 17.13 -11.97 -3.78
CA LYS A 306 15.89 -11.50 -4.42
C LYS A 306 15.32 -10.28 -3.69
N ALA A 307 15.29 -10.33 -2.36
CA ALA A 307 14.84 -9.20 -1.52
C ALA A 307 15.69 -7.94 -1.74
N ILE A 308 17.02 -8.09 -1.73
CA ILE A 308 17.97 -7.01 -2.03
C ILE A 308 17.70 -6.42 -3.42
N SER A 309 17.59 -7.26 -4.47
CA SER A 309 17.34 -6.81 -5.84
C SER A 309 16.02 -6.01 -5.99
N LYS A 310 14.96 -6.40 -5.26
CA LYS A 310 13.70 -5.65 -5.25
C LYS A 310 13.87 -4.28 -4.59
N LEU A 311 14.56 -4.20 -3.46
CA LEU A 311 14.83 -2.94 -2.77
C LEU A 311 15.75 -2.02 -3.58
N GLU A 312 16.77 -2.55 -4.27
CA GLU A 312 17.60 -1.78 -5.20
C GLU A 312 16.75 -1.10 -6.28
N ARG A 313 15.79 -1.83 -6.85
CA ARG A 313 14.83 -1.25 -7.80
C ARG A 313 14.04 -0.12 -7.17
N HIS A 314 13.51 -0.29 -5.95
CA HIS A 314 12.74 0.75 -5.28
C HIS A 314 13.57 2.02 -4.98
N VAL A 315 14.82 1.86 -4.53
CA VAL A 315 15.73 2.96 -4.20
C VAL A 315 16.06 3.83 -5.42
N GLN A 316 16.06 3.25 -6.64
CA GLN A 316 16.23 4.03 -7.87
C GLN A 316 15.14 5.08 -8.08
N TYR A 317 13.94 4.87 -7.54
CA TYR A 317 12.80 5.77 -7.69
C TYR A 317 12.59 6.70 -6.49
N GLY A 318 12.97 6.27 -5.29
CA GLY A 318 12.98 7.11 -4.10
C GLY A 318 13.76 6.48 -2.94
N LYS A 319 14.66 7.28 -2.36
CA LYS A 319 15.63 6.83 -1.38
C LYS A 319 15.09 6.83 0.05
N ASP A 320 14.33 7.86 0.41
CA ASP A 320 13.99 8.21 1.80
C ASP A 320 13.46 7.04 2.63
N ASN A 321 12.63 6.18 2.04
CA ASN A 321 11.96 5.11 2.77
C ASN A 321 12.63 3.72 2.65
N CYS A 322 13.54 3.52 1.69
CA CYS A 322 14.09 2.20 1.33
C CYS A 322 15.63 2.11 1.37
N GLU A 323 16.36 3.22 1.21
CA GLU A 323 17.83 3.19 1.08
C GLU A 323 18.51 2.62 2.33
N HIS A 324 18.08 3.05 3.51
CA HIS A 324 18.60 2.53 4.78
C HIS A 324 18.34 1.02 4.97
N LYS A 325 17.20 0.52 4.49
CA LYS A 325 16.84 -0.92 4.54
C LYS A 325 17.74 -1.73 3.62
N LEU A 326 17.96 -1.22 2.41
CA LEU A 326 18.85 -1.83 1.43
C LEU A 326 20.29 -1.93 1.96
N LEU A 327 20.83 -0.83 2.49
CA LEU A 327 22.20 -0.79 3.01
C LEU A 327 22.40 -1.80 4.15
N LEU A 328 21.40 -1.94 5.04
CA LEU A 328 21.46 -2.91 6.12
C LEU A 328 21.46 -4.37 5.60
N LEU A 329 20.60 -4.70 4.64
CA LEU A 329 20.60 -6.04 4.04
C LEU A 329 21.90 -6.36 3.31
N GLN A 330 22.46 -5.39 2.57
CA GLN A 330 23.74 -5.57 1.89
C GLN A 330 24.88 -5.78 2.90
N ALA A 331 24.88 -5.05 4.02
CA ALA A 331 25.86 -5.23 5.09
C ALA A 331 25.77 -6.63 5.73
N GLU A 332 24.56 -7.09 6.08
CA GLU A 332 24.33 -8.42 6.65
C GLU A 332 24.71 -9.54 5.66
N SER A 333 24.36 -9.39 4.38
CA SER A 333 24.71 -10.33 3.32
C SER A 333 26.22 -10.43 3.13
N ASN A 334 26.93 -9.30 3.08
CA ASN A 334 28.39 -9.28 2.94
C ASN A 334 29.10 -9.86 4.18
N SER A 335 28.58 -9.60 5.39
CA SER A 335 29.10 -10.20 6.62
C SER A 335 29.02 -11.72 6.58
N LEU A 336 27.92 -12.28 6.06
CA LEU A 336 27.76 -13.72 5.91
C LEU A 336 28.70 -14.27 4.84
N LEU A 337 28.77 -13.65 3.66
CA LEU A 337 29.65 -14.11 2.57
C LEU A 337 31.12 -14.15 3.00
N GLY A 338 31.61 -13.11 3.69
CA GLY A 338 32.97 -13.12 4.23
C GLY A 338 33.21 -14.25 5.24
N ALA A 339 32.21 -14.58 6.07
CA ALA A 339 32.31 -15.71 7.00
C ALA A 339 32.31 -17.08 6.31
N PHE A 340 31.77 -17.19 5.08
CA PHE A 340 31.82 -18.42 4.27
C PHE A 340 33.12 -18.56 3.46
N GLU A 341 33.83 -17.46 3.19
CA GLU A 341 35.13 -17.50 2.50
C GLU A 341 36.29 -17.93 3.43
N ASP A 342 36.11 -17.79 4.74
CA ASP A 342 37.10 -18.12 5.80
C ASP A 342 36.98 -19.57 6.34
N VAL A 343 36.12 -20.42 5.77
CA VAL A 343 35.91 -21.85 6.13
C VAL A 343 36.30 -22.76 4.99
#